data_AF-A0A8X6QXT7-F1
#
_entry.id   AF-A0A8X6QXT7-F1
#
_cell.length_a   1.000
_cell.length_b   1.000
_cell.length_c   1.000
_cell.angle_alpha   90.00
_cell.angle_beta   90.00
_cell.angle_gamma   90.00
#
_symmetry.space_group_name_H-M   'P 1'
#
loop_
_entity.id
_entity.type
_entity.pdbx_description
1 polymer ?
#
loop_
_entity_poly.entity_id
_entity_poly.type
_entity_poly.pdbx_seq_one_letter_code
_entity_poly.pdbx_strand_id
1 'polypeptide(L)'
;MGLVSNTAFNGDFSKNPFNFQHYDLSYLCVLDGNRMIPSKPFQPKFDHSKNYSRSYMSLFTDLGRYHKDQDINISYNEYKDGYTLFAVDLTPDLSADGMHTSILRNGNLTIDIKFSKALTETVNLLVYAEYRNTTEIDKIRSIFLIFKWIELHCVDLHVVIFSSVQHLEEYMLLTSYRKDVMGIKLL
;
A
#
# COMPACT_ATOMS: atom_id res chain seq x y z
N MET A 1 1.61 -2.37 -1.36
CA MET A 1 1.63 -1.46 -2.54
C MET A 1 2.16 -2.22 -3.73
N GLY A 2 1.57 -2.05 -4.91
CA GLY A 2 2.02 -2.68 -6.15
C GLY A 2 1.63 -1.86 -7.37
N LEU A 3 2.40 -1.97 -8.45
CA LEU A 3 2.15 -1.27 -9.71
C LEU A 3 1.59 -2.24 -10.74
N VAL A 4 0.55 -1.83 -11.47
CA VAL A 4 -0.08 -2.64 -12.51
C VAL A 4 -0.36 -1.81 -13.75
N SER A 5 -0.36 -2.44 -14.92
CA SER A 5 -0.81 -1.79 -16.16
C SER A 5 -2.25 -1.32 -16.02
N ASN A 6 -2.53 -0.10 -16.48
CA ASN A 6 -3.89 0.45 -16.48
C ASN A 6 -4.86 -0.44 -17.29
N THR A 7 -4.40 -1.06 -18.36
CA THR A 7 -5.24 -1.97 -19.17
C THR A 7 -5.62 -3.25 -18.41
N ALA A 8 -4.69 -3.84 -17.67
CA ALA A 8 -4.96 -4.99 -16.82
C ALA A 8 -5.92 -4.64 -15.67
N PHE A 9 -5.72 -3.47 -15.05
CA PHE A 9 -6.63 -2.96 -14.01
C PHE A 9 -8.06 -2.75 -14.51
N ASN A 10 -8.24 -2.25 -15.74
CA ASN A 10 -9.56 -2.01 -16.33
C ASN A 10 -10.21 -3.26 -16.94
N GLY A 11 -9.67 -4.46 -16.70
CA GLY A 11 -10.32 -5.72 -17.06
C GLY A 11 -10.08 -6.21 -18.48
N ASP A 12 -8.93 -5.90 -19.09
CA ASP A 12 -8.50 -6.57 -20.32
C ASP A 12 -8.34 -8.08 -20.05
N PHE A 13 -9.19 -8.90 -20.68
CA PHE A 13 -9.23 -10.36 -20.50
C PHE A 13 -7.93 -11.07 -20.90
N SER A 14 -7.07 -10.43 -21.68
CA SER A 14 -5.76 -10.97 -22.06
C SER A 14 -4.67 -10.72 -21.02
N LYS A 15 -4.93 -9.88 -20.02
CA LYS A 15 -3.95 -9.45 -19.02
C LYS A 15 -4.34 -9.88 -17.62
N ASN A 16 -3.33 -10.11 -16.78
CA ASN A 16 -3.52 -10.46 -15.37
C ASN A 16 -3.46 -9.18 -14.49
N PRO A 17 -4.54 -8.82 -13.76
CA PRO A 17 -4.54 -7.66 -12.86
C PRO A 17 -3.70 -7.87 -11.58
N PHE A 18 -3.27 -9.10 -11.29
CA PHE A 18 -2.39 -9.43 -10.16
C PHE A 18 -0.91 -9.55 -10.56
N ASN A 19 -0.57 -9.19 -11.79
CA ASN A 19 0.82 -9.12 -12.25
C ASN A 19 1.43 -7.76 -11.86
N PHE A 20 2.01 -7.69 -10.65
CA PHE A 20 2.64 -6.50 -10.11
C PHE A 20 4.06 -6.32 -10.66
N GLN A 21 4.19 -5.44 -11.64
CA GLN A 21 5.46 -5.19 -12.33
C GLN A 21 6.29 -4.15 -11.59
N HIS A 22 7.63 -4.29 -11.67
CA HIS A 22 8.54 -3.34 -11.03
C HIS A 22 8.69 -2.01 -11.77
N TYR A 23 8.41 -1.97 -13.08
CA TYR A 23 8.54 -0.77 -13.95
C TYR A 23 9.88 -0.02 -13.83
N ASP A 24 10.95 -0.74 -13.54
CA ASP A 24 12.28 -0.17 -13.26
C ASP A 24 12.27 0.90 -12.14
N LEU A 25 11.39 0.73 -11.15
CA LEU A 25 11.34 1.54 -9.93
C LEU A 25 12.72 1.56 -9.27
N SER A 26 13.22 2.76 -9.01
CA SER A 26 14.55 3.03 -8.48
C SER A 26 14.52 3.71 -7.11
N TYR A 27 13.36 4.20 -6.70
CA TYR A 27 13.15 4.86 -5.42
C TYR A 27 11.71 4.67 -4.94
N LEU A 28 11.53 4.31 -3.68
CA LEU A 28 10.23 4.35 -3.00
C LEU A 28 10.39 4.72 -1.52
N CYS A 29 9.62 5.69 -1.06
CA CYS A 29 9.38 5.92 0.36
C CYS A 29 7.97 6.48 0.63
N VAL A 30 7.55 6.39 1.87
CA VAL A 30 6.36 7.05 2.39
C VAL A 30 6.80 8.18 3.31
N LEU A 31 6.21 9.36 3.17
CA LEU A 31 6.44 10.52 4.01
C LEU A 31 5.22 10.70 4.91
N ASP A 32 5.43 10.72 6.22
CA ASP A 32 4.46 11.15 7.23
C ASP A 32 4.87 12.55 7.70
N GLY A 33 4.29 13.58 7.07
CA GLY A 33 4.78 14.96 7.16
C GLY A 33 6.24 15.05 6.69
N ASN A 34 7.16 15.32 7.62
CA ASN A 34 8.60 15.42 7.34
C ASN A 34 9.38 14.13 7.67
N ARG A 35 8.70 13.09 8.17
CA ARG A 35 9.32 11.81 8.53
C ARG A 35 9.26 10.86 7.35
N MET A 36 10.40 10.28 7.00
CA MET A 36 10.51 9.28 5.96
C MET A 36 10.39 7.86 6.53
N ILE A 37 9.58 7.03 5.89
CA ILE A 37 9.30 5.66 6.26
C ILE A 37 9.40 4.76 5.01
N PRO A 38 10.28 3.74 5.00
CA PRO A 38 11.35 3.52 5.97
C PRO A 38 12.36 4.68 6.00
N SER A 39 13.12 4.81 7.10
CA SER A 39 14.13 5.88 7.29
C SER A 39 15.20 5.92 6.21
N LYS A 40 15.45 4.79 5.55
CA LYS A 40 16.19 4.70 4.30
C LYS A 40 15.22 4.31 3.21
N PRO A 41 15.00 5.11 2.15
CA PRO A 41 14.16 4.74 1.02
C PRO A 41 14.55 3.38 0.43
N PHE A 42 13.59 2.70 -0.17
CA PHE A 42 13.92 1.58 -1.04
C PHE A 42 14.56 2.12 -2.31
N GLN A 43 15.66 1.48 -2.74
CA GLN A 43 16.35 1.81 -3.99
C GLN A 43 16.68 0.52 -4.75
N PRO A 44 15.67 -0.26 -5.17
CA PRO A 44 15.92 -1.53 -5.81
C PRO A 44 16.53 -1.33 -7.21
N LYS A 45 17.35 -2.30 -7.63
CA LYS A 45 17.82 -2.46 -9.01
C LYS A 45 17.46 -3.85 -9.51
N PHE A 46 16.62 -3.90 -10.54
CA PHE A 46 16.14 -5.15 -11.14
C PHE A 46 17.01 -5.60 -12.34
N ASP A 47 18.15 -4.96 -12.53
CA ASP A 47 19.16 -5.33 -13.53
C ASP A 47 19.95 -6.58 -13.12
N HIS A 48 21.04 -6.87 -13.84
CA HIS A 48 21.93 -8.01 -13.55
C HIS A 48 22.51 -8.01 -12.13
N SER A 49 22.57 -6.87 -11.44
CA SER A 49 23.02 -6.79 -10.05
C SER A 49 22.02 -7.37 -9.05
N LYS A 50 20.75 -7.57 -9.46
CA LYS A 50 19.66 -8.10 -8.63
C LYS A 50 19.56 -7.45 -7.24
N ASN A 51 19.85 -6.15 -7.14
CA ASN A 51 19.86 -5.46 -5.86
C ASN A 51 18.44 -5.04 -5.42
N TYR A 52 17.60 -6.01 -5.10
CA TYR A 52 16.23 -5.81 -4.60
C TYR A 52 15.91 -6.67 -3.37
N SER A 53 16.92 -7.30 -2.76
CA SER A 53 16.79 -8.15 -1.56
C SER A 53 16.16 -7.44 -0.38
N ARG A 54 16.49 -6.17 -0.16
CA ARG A 54 15.89 -5.36 0.90
C ARG A 54 14.39 -5.16 0.69
N SER A 55 13.97 -4.84 -0.53
CA SER A 55 12.55 -4.64 -0.85
C SER A 55 11.77 -5.95 -0.67
N TYR A 56 12.35 -7.06 -1.15
CA TYR A 56 11.79 -8.40 -0.96
C TYR A 56 11.66 -8.76 0.53
N MET A 57 12.72 -8.57 1.32
CA MET A 57 12.70 -8.89 2.75
C MET A 57 11.69 -8.02 3.52
N SER A 58 11.58 -6.74 3.18
CA SER A 58 10.61 -5.81 3.79
C SER A 58 9.18 -6.31 3.68
N LEU A 59 8.84 -7.01 2.59
CA LEU A 59 7.51 -7.56 2.40
C LEU A 59 7.12 -8.49 3.55
N PHE A 60 8.05 -9.31 4.04
CA PHE A 60 7.78 -10.24 5.14
C PHE A 60 7.87 -9.57 6.50
N THR A 61 8.84 -8.67 6.71
CA THR A 61 9.01 -7.99 8.00
C THR A 61 7.86 -7.03 8.28
N ASP A 62 7.47 -6.22 7.29
CA ASP A 62 6.53 -5.12 7.48
C ASP A 62 5.07 -5.59 7.43
N LEU A 63 4.81 -6.79 6.91
CA LEU A 63 3.53 -7.48 7.05
C LEU A 63 3.45 -8.35 8.32
N GLY A 64 4.50 -8.37 9.15
CA GLY A 64 4.57 -9.19 10.34
C GLY A 64 4.47 -10.70 10.04
N ARG A 65 4.96 -11.13 8.87
CA ARG A 65 4.98 -12.54 8.41
C ARG A 65 6.33 -13.21 8.56
N TYR A 66 7.36 -12.42 8.88
CA TYR A 66 8.69 -12.92 9.16
C TYR A 66 8.67 -13.89 10.34
N HIS A 67 9.19 -15.12 10.16
CA HIS A 67 9.18 -16.22 11.13
C HIS A 67 7.80 -16.75 11.58
N LYS A 68 6.74 -16.56 10.79
CA LYS A 68 5.43 -17.19 11.04
C LYS A 68 5.18 -18.33 10.07
N ASP A 69 4.35 -19.30 10.49
CA ASP A 69 3.98 -20.47 9.67
C ASP A 69 3.17 -20.13 8.40
N GLN A 70 2.70 -18.88 8.30
CA GLN A 70 2.00 -18.35 7.13
C GLN A 70 2.95 -17.49 6.30
N ASP A 71 3.43 -18.05 5.20
CA ASP A 71 4.24 -17.36 4.20
C ASP A 71 3.37 -16.75 3.08
N ILE A 72 3.89 -15.71 2.43
CA ILE A 72 3.27 -15.01 1.29
C ILE A 72 3.45 -15.83 -0.01
N ASN A 73 4.24 -16.91 0.03
CA ASN A 73 4.48 -17.84 -1.09
C ASN A 73 4.96 -17.13 -2.37
N ILE A 74 5.90 -16.19 -2.21
CA ILE A 74 6.59 -15.51 -3.31
C ILE A 74 8.08 -15.78 -3.15
N SER A 75 8.69 -16.46 -4.12
CA SER A 75 10.14 -16.65 -4.11
C SER A 75 10.89 -15.36 -4.51
N TYR A 76 12.17 -15.30 -4.15
CA TYR A 76 13.03 -14.17 -4.50
C TYR A 76 13.16 -13.94 -6.03
N ASN A 77 13.05 -14.99 -6.84
CA ASN A 77 13.08 -14.86 -8.30
C ASN A 77 11.73 -14.38 -8.84
N GLU A 78 10.62 -14.91 -8.32
CA GLU A 78 9.26 -14.49 -8.71
C GLU A 78 9.00 -13.03 -8.34
N TYR A 79 9.59 -12.54 -7.25
CA TYR A 79 9.42 -11.15 -6.82
C TYR A 79 9.70 -10.12 -7.93
N LYS A 80 10.77 -10.29 -8.70
CA LYS A 80 11.07 -9.39 -9.84
C LYS A 80 10.22 -9.68 -11.08
N ASP A 81 9.65 -10.88 -11.17
CA ASP A 81 8.96 -11.40 -12.36
C ASP A 81 7.44 -11.34 -12.20
N GLY A 82 6.92 -10.20 -11.73
CA GLY A 82 5.47 -9.95 -11.65
C GLY A 82 4.86 -10.00 -10.26
N TYR A 83 5.67 -10.15 -9.21
CA TYR A 83 5.23 -10.13 -7.81
C TYR A 83 5.92 -9.02 -7.00
N THR A 84 6.22 -7.89 -7.63
CA THR A 84 6.93 -6.78 -6.99
C THR A 84 5.99 -5.97 -6.12
N LEU A 85 5.89 -6.36 -4.85
CA LEU A 85 5.08 -5.70 -3.83
C LEU A 85 5.95 -5.02 -2.78
N PHE A 86 5.55 -3.83 -2.36
CA PHE A 86 6.17 -3.09 -1.27
C PHE A 86 5.22 -3.00 -0.08
N ALA A 87 5.70 -3.37 1.10
CA ALA A 87 5.02 -3.14 2.36
C ALA A 87 5.80 -2.11 3.18
N VAL A 88 5.08 -1.37 4.01
CA VAL A 88 5.64 -0.41 4.96
C VAL A 88 4.78 -0.46 6.21
N ASP A 89 5.40 -0.73 7.35
CA ASP A 89 4.74 -0.63 8.65
C ASP A 89 4.71 0.84 9.10
N LEU A 90 3.50 1.36 9.28
CA LEU A 90 3.24 2.74 9.71
C LEU A 90 2.99 2.84 11.23
N THR A 91 3.02 1.73 11.97
CA THR A 91 2.91 1.77 13.42
C THR A 91 4.12 2.50 14.03
N PRO A 92 3.93 3.30 15.09
CA PRO A 92 5.01 4.08 15.69
C PRO A 92 6.19 3.23 16.17
N ASP A 93 5.92 1.98 16.54
CA ASP A 93 6.82 1.01 17.14
C ASP A 93 7.19 -0.15 16.21
N LEU A 94 6.74 -0.13 14.95
CA LEU A 94 7.00 -1.16 13.94
C LEU A 94 6.52 -2.57 14.38
N SER A 95 5.37 -2.61 15.05
CA SER A 95 4.73 -3.83 15.51
C SER A 95 3.27 -3.85 15.05
N ALA A 96 3.05 -3.79 13.73
CA ALA A 96 1.72 -3.94 13.13
C ALA A 96 0.99 -5.22 13.59
N ASP A 97 1.73 -6.28 13.90
CA ASP A 97 1.21 -7.55 14.39
C ASP A 97 1.10 -7.65 15.93
N GLY A 98 1.48 -6.59 16.65
CA GLY A 98 1.47 -6.55 18.11
C GLY A 98 0.06 -6.52 18.69
N MET A 99 -0.11 -7.05 19.90
CA MET A 99 -1.41 -7.13 20.61
C MET A 99 -1.82 -5.80 21.28
N HIS A 100 -0.97 -4.76 21.23
CA HIS A 100 -1.24 -3.46 21.85
C HIS A 100 -1.82 -2.46 20.85
N THR A 101 -2.56 -1.49 21.38
CA THR A 101 -3.13 -0.40 20.58
C THR A 101 -2.18 0.79 20.55
N SER A 102 -1.67 1.13 19.37
CA SER A 102 -0.98 2.39 19.16
C SER A 102 -1.96 3.57 19.17
N ILE A 103 -1.53 4.72 19.69
CA ILE A 103 -2.32 5.96 19.66
C ILE A 103 -2.67 6.32 18.22
N LEU A 104 -3.95 6.59 17.97
CA LEU A 104 -4.42 7.06 16.67
C LEU A 104 -3.81 8.44 16.36
N ARG A 105 -3.26 8.57 15.17
CA ARG A 105 -2.71 9.83 14.65
C ARG A 105 -3.37 10.16 13.32
N ASN A 106 -3.73 11.42 13.18
CA ASN A 106 -4.19 11.99 11.92
C ASN A 106 -3.01 12.72 11.28
N GLY A 107 -2.84 12.54 9.98
CA GLY A 107 -1.74 13.12 9.23
C GLY A 107 -1.88 12.83 7.75
N ASN A 108 -1.12 13.56 6.95
CA ASN A 108 -1.04 13.37 5.51
C ASN A 108 0.13 12.44 5.19
N LEU A 109 -0.15 11.40 4.41
CA LEU A 109 0.87 10.51 3.88
C LEU A 109 1.14 10.84 2.42
N THR A 110 2.41 10.97 2.06
CA THR A 110 2.84 11.14 0.68
C THR A 110 3.68 9.94 0.27
N ILE A 111 3.34 9.27 -0.83
CA ILE A 111 4.16 8.19 -1.39
C ILE A 111 5.02 8.79 -2.50
N ASP A 112 6.34 8.79 -2.31
CA ASP A 112 7.31 9.26 -3.32
C ASP A 112 7.89 8.05 -4.06
N ILE A 113 7.68 8.00 -5.38
CA ILE A 113 8.10 6.92 -6.26
C ILE A 113 8.89 7.51 -7.42
N LYS A 114 10.04 6.90 -7.75
CA LYS A 114 10.82 7.29 -8.93
C LYS A 114 11.17 6.06 -9.75
N PHE A 115 11.21 6.25 -11.05
CA PHE A 115 11.56 5.23 -12.03
C PHE A 115 12.91 5.57 -12.66
N SER A 116 13.75 4.56 -12.90
CA SER A 116 15.02 4.76 -13.60
C SER A 116 14.85 4.88 -15.12
N LYS A 117 13.69 4.47 -15.65
CA LYS A 117 13.31 4.61 -17.06
C LYS A 117 11.93 5.24 -17.18
N ALA A 118 11.67 5.87 -18.32
CA ALA A 118 10.33 6.39 -18.61
C ALA A 118 9.33 5.23 -18.72
N LEU A 119 8.14 5.41 -18.15
CA LEU A 119 7.05 4.44 -18.29
C LEU A 119 6.59 4.38 -19.74
N THR A 120 6.49 3.17 -20.29
CA THR A 120 6.06 2.94 -21.68
C THR A 120 4.54 2.83 -21.82
N GLU A 121 3.83 2.71 -20.71
CA GLU A 121 2.37 2.63 -20.64
C GLU A 121 1.86 3.39 -19.41
N THR A 122 0.55 3.64 -19.36
CA THR A 122 -0.10 4.16 -18.16
C THR A 122 -0.15 3.07 -17.08
N VAL A 123 0.33 3.40 -15.88
CA VAL A 123 0.43 2.49 -14.74
C VAL A 123 -0.47 2.99 -13.62
N ASN A 124 -1.08 2.05 -12.88
CA ASN A 124 -1.86 2.33 -11.67
C ASN A 124 -1.08 1.85 -10.45
N LEU A 125 -1.09 2.65 -9.38
CA LEU A 125 -0.57 2.26 -8.08
C LEU A 125 -1.71 1.72 -7.21
N LEU A 126 -1.64 0.44 -6.87
CA LEU A 126 -2.55 -0.18 -5.91
C LEU A 126 -1.95 -0.09 -4.51
N VAL A 127 -2.71 0.48 -3.59
CA VAL A 127 -2.35 0.58 -2.18
C VAL A 127 -3.39 -0.18 -1.37
N TYR A 128 -2.95 -1.14 -0.58
CA TYR A 128 -3.78 -1.79 0.43
C TYR A 128 -3.29 -1.29 1.79
N ALA A 129 -4.22 -0.82 2.62
CA ALA A 129 -3.92 -0.31 3.95
C ALA A 129 -4.76 -1.05 4.99
N GLU A 130 -4.08 -1.64 5.96
CA GLU A 130 -4.69 -2.26 7.13
C GLU A 130 -4.52 -1.32 8.33
N TYR A 131 -5.61 -1.10 9.07
CA TYR A 131 -5.60 -0.29 10.29
C TYR A 131 -6.69 -0.76 11.24
N ARG A 132 -6.42 -0.61 12.55
CA ARG A 132 -7.42 -0.87 13.58
C ARG A 132 -8.35 0.33 13.72
N ASN A 133 -9.66 0.07 13.70
CA ASN A 133 -10.68 1.03 14.10
C ASN A 133 -11.10 0.78 15.55
N THR A 134 -11.31 1.86 16.31
CA THR A 134 -11.86 1.77 17.66
C THR A 134 -13.36 2.03 17.60
N THR A 135 -14.15 1.10 18.12
CA THR A 135 -15.59 1.29 18.34
C THR A 135 -15.79 1.63 19.81
N GLU A 136 -16.36 2.79 20.09
CA GLU A 136 -16.69 3.19 21.46
C GLU A 136 -18.20 2.99 21.70
N ILE A 137 -18.53 2.40 22.85
CA ILE A 137 -19.92 2.19 23.27
C ILE A 137 -20.13 3.02 24.54
N ASP A 138 -21.00 4.02 24.44
CA ASP A 138 -21.34 4.86 25.59
C ASP A 138 -22.25 4.11 26.58
N LYS A 139 -22.38 4.62 27.81
CA LYS A 139 -23.24 4.08 28.88
C LYS A 139 -24.71 3.97 28.48
N ILE A 140 -25.15 4.77 27.51
CA ILE A 140 -26.49 4.71 26.91
C ILE A 140 -26.61 3.73 25.73
N ARG A 141 -25.58 2.89 25.48
CA ARG A 141 -25.48 1.93 24.36
C ARG A 141 -25.49 2.55 22.97
N SER A 142 -25.18 3.84 22.88
CA SER A 142 -24.89 4.49 21.59
C SER A 142 -23.53 4.00 21.08
N ILE A 143 -23.51 3.54 19.84
CA ILE A 143 -22.29 3.05 19.17
C ILE A 143 -21.71 4.22 18.37
N PHE A 144 -20.47 4.59 18.67
CA PHE A 144 -19.72 5.57 17.88
C PHE A 144 -18.61 4.86 17.11
N LEU A 145 -18.66 4.95 15.78
CA LEU A 145 -17.62 4.44 14.89
C LEU A 145 -16.75 5.60 14.44
N ILE A 146 -15.47 5.57 14.81
CA ILE A 146 -14.48 6.48 14.25
C ILE A 146 -13.98 5.86 12.94
N PHE A 147 -14.52 6.34 11.82
CA PHE A 147 -14.05 5.94 10.49
C PHE A 147 -12.74 6.65 10.17
N LYS A 148 -11.75 5.89 9.68
CA LYS A 148 -10.50 6.42 9.16
C LYS A 148 -10.59 6.51 7.64
N TRP A 149 -10.24 7.67 7.10
CA TRP A 149 -10.05 7.88 5.67
C TRP A 149 -8.56 8.10 5.41
N ILE A 150 -8.03 7.43 4.40
CA ILE A 150 -6.66 7.67 3.91
C ILE A 150 -6.83 8.34 2.55
N GLU A 151 -6.46 9.62 2.48
CA GLU A 151 -6.36 10.34 1.20
C GLU A 151 -4.90 10.32 0.76
N LEU A 152 -4.63 9.69 -0.39
CA LEU A 152 -3.31 9.70 -1.02
C LEU A 152 -3.37 10.57 -2.26
N HIS A 153 -2.62 11.68 -2.24
CA HIS A 153 -2.39 12.48 -3.43
C HIS A 153 -1.10 12.01 -4.10
N CYS A 154 -1.21 11.49 -5.32
CA CYS A 154 -0.08 11.18 -6.18
C CYS A 154 -0.08 12.10 -7.39
N VAL A 155 1.07 12.69 -7.68
CA VAL A 155 1.33 13.40 -8.93
C VAL A 155 1.87 12.31 -9.87
N ASP A 156 1.21 12.07 -11.01
CA ASP A 156 1.62 11.15 -12.09
C ASP A 156 1.12 9.69 -12.07
N LEU A 157 0.47 9.20 -11.01
CA LEU A 157 -0.17 7.87 -10.99
C LEU A 157 -1.61 7.95 -10.46
N HIS A 158 -2.50 7.13 -11.03
CA HIS A 158 -3.82 6.90 -10.43
C HIS A 158 -3.67 5.92 -9.27
N VAL A 159 -4.04 6.36 -8.06
CA VAL A 159 -3.96 5.55 -6.84
C VAL A 159 -5.33 4.96 -6.54
N VAL A 160 -5.38 3.66 -6.29
CA VAL A 160 -6.58 2.96 -5.83
C VAL A 160 -6.29 2.35 -4.46
N ILE A 161 -7.09 2.73 -3.47
CA ILE A 161 -6.94 2.30 -2.08
C ILE A 161 -7.98 1.23 -1.75
N PHE A 162 -7.51 0.14 -1.17
CA PHE A 162 -8.34 -0.90 -0.57
C PHE A 162 -8.05 -0.94 0.94
N SER A 163 -9.09 -1.03 1.76
CA SER A 163 -8.96 -1.26 3.21
C SER A 163 -9.79 -2.47 3.63
N SER A 164 -9.31 -3.24 4.60
CA SER A 164 -10.13 -4.24 5.28
C SER A 164 -10.47 -3.80 6.68
N VAL A 165 -11.73 -4.03 7.06
CA VAL A 165 -12.18 -3.94 8.45
C VAL A 165 -12.05 -5.35 9.02
N GLN A 166 -11.21 -5.54 10.04
CA GLN A 166 -10.92 -6.84 10.69
C GLN A 166 -12.15 -7.54 11.34
N HIS A 167 -13.38 -7.13 11.02
CA HIS A 167 -14.61 -7.77 11.47
C HIS A 167 -15.61 -8.12 10.37
N LEU A 168 -15.26 -7.93 9.09
CA LEU A 168 -16.12 -8.29 7.95
C LEU A 168 -15.25 -8.88 6.83
N GLU A 169 -14.97 -10.19 6.89
CA GLU A 169 -14.19 -10.93 5.88
C GLU A 169 -14.90 -11.14 4.53
N GLU A 170 -15.85 -10.31 4.09
CA GLU A 170 -16.57 -10.60 2.83
C GLU A 170 -16.70 -9.51 1.77
N TYR A 171 -16.18 -8.28 1.93
CA TYR A 171 -16.37 -7.28 0.86
C TYR A 171 -15.12 -6.45 0.58
N MET A 172 -14.45 -6.78 -0.52
CA MET A 172 -13.57 -5.87 -1.25
C MET A 172 -14.44 -4.79 -1.92
N LEU A 173 -14.77 -3.73 -1.19
CA LEU A 173 -15.52 -2.59 -1.73
C LEU A 173 -14.61 -1.73 -2.63
N LEU A 174 -14.87 -1.80 -3.94
CA LEU A 174 -14.31 -0.94 -4.97
C LEU A 174 -14.96 0.45 -4.88
N THR A 175 -14.24 1.46 -4.38
CA THR A 175 -14.59 2.85 -4.68
C THR A 175 -13.77 3.34 -5.87
N SER A 176 -14.32 3.18 -7.07
CA SER A 176 -13.90 3.92 -8.26
C SER A 176 -14.73 5.20 -8.32
N TYR A 177 -14.09 6.36 -8.17
CA TYR A 177 -14.71 7.64 -8.51
C TYR A 177 -13.90 8.30 -9.63
N ARG A 178 -14.43 8.22 -10.85
CA ARG A 178 -14.00 9.08 -11.95
C ARG A 178 -15.20 9.86 -12.48
N LYS A 179 -15.14 11.18 -12.32
CA LYS A 179 -15.35 12.24 -13.32
C LYS A 179 -16.10 13.47 -12.80
N ASP A 180 -15.43 14.59 -13.02
CA ASP A 180 -15.97 15.89 -13.45
C ASP A 180 -16.77 16.71 -12.40
N VAL A 181 -16.15 17.83 -11.99
CA VAL A 181 -16.76 19.02 -11.39
C VAL A 181 -17.50 18.82 -10.05
N MET A 182 -16.81 19.03 -8.94
CA MET A 182 -17.23 19.97 -7.87
C MET A 182 -16.22 19.90 -6.73
N GLY A 183 -15.68 21.06 -6.37
CA GLY A 183 -14.90 21.18 -5.15
C GLY A 183 -15.80 20.91 -3.95
N ILE A 184 -15.35 20.04 -3.04
CA ILE A 184 -15.89 19.98 -1.70
C ILE A 184 -14.71 19.98 -0.74
N LYS A 185 -14.45 21.18 -0.22
CA LYS A 185 -13.84 21.40 1.10
C LYS A 185 -14.74 20.71 2.12
N LEU A 186 -14.20 20.05 3.15
CA LEU A 186 -14.73 20.06 4.52
C LEU A 186 -13.82 19.27 5.48
N LEU A 187 -13.23 20.04 6.40
CA LEU A 187 -12.71 19.79 7.77
C LEU A 187 -12.05 18.44 8.10
#